data_AF-A0A917UYV0-F1
#
_entry.id   AF-A0A917UYV0-F1
#
_cell.length_a   1.000
_cell.length_b   1.000
_cell.length_c   1.000
_cell.angle_alpha   90.00
_cell.angle_beta   90.00
_cell.angle_gamma   90.00
#
_symmetry.space_group_name_H-M   'P 1'
#
loop_
_entity.id
_entity.type
_entity.pdbx_description
1 polymer ?
#
loop_
_entity_poly.entity_id
_entity_poly.type
_entity_poly.pdbx_seq_one_letter_code
_entity_poly.pdbx_strand_id
1 'polypeptide(L)'
;MGSTEWAEDQAQDLIQNAVAYFNMDGTAGQFFGASAVPSIEDIMFEVTKEIVEPRSGQVATSIYDDWYIRSDNNTPAIGYLGSGSDYTPFIQHLGIASADIGFGYPTGLYHSAYANLDSLKFVDPGYEHQGAAAKMVGLMALRFANADVLPFRYSKYADRVIQLLRDFNETYTFGVDLSEVIDQAQAWKLALTSLENQVDNLISDEVHLSECEDLQKINEALLQQERNLTRSQGLPGRTWYKHQIWAPGRDTGYAAQPLPALKQALEDDSKEDFKKAIEVLKQALKDATQTANQAVE
;
A
#
# COMPACT_ATOMS: atom_id res chain seq x y z
N MET A 1 -4.98 19.22 -1.22
CA MET A 1 -6.21 20.04 -1.16
C MET A 1 -7.28 19.45 -2.07
N GLY A 2 -7.15 19.50 -3.39
CA GLY A 2 -8.21 19.00 -4.30
C GLY A 2 -8.61 17.54 -4.05
N SER A 3 -7.64 16.63 -3.98
CA SER A 3 -7.87 15.21 -3.65
C SER A 3 -8.56 15.01 -2.30
N THR A 4 -8.13 15.77 -1.29
CA THR A 4 -8.70 15.73 0.07
C THR A 4 -10.18 16.10 0.08
N GLU A 5 -10.52 17.27 -0.46
CA GLU A 5 -11.91 17.76 -0.49
C GLU A 5 -12.81 16.79 -1.27
N TRP A 6 -12.31 16.28 -2.41
CA TRP A 6 -13.07 15.32 -3.22
C TRP A 6 -13.27 13.98 -2.49
N ALA A 7 -12.23 13.46 -1.83
CA ALA A 7 -12.32 12.22 -1.07
C ALA A 7 -13.24 12.35 0.15
N GLU A 8 -13.30 13.51 0.80
CA GLU A 8 -14.23 13.78 1.90
C GLU A 8 -15.69 13.88 1.41
N ASP A 9 -15.92 14.57 0.30
CA ASP A 9 -17.25 14.70 -0.32
C ASP A 9 -17.79 13.34 -0.82
N GLN A 10 -16.91 12.51 -1.40
CA GLN A 10 -17.25 11.20 -1.95
C GLN A 10 -17.00 10.04 -0.97
N ALA A 11 -16.76 10.32 0.30
CA ALA A 11 -16.28 9.33 1.28
C ALA A 11 -17.16 8.09 1.37
N GLN A 12 -18.49 8.25 1.37
CA GLN A 12 -19.42 7.12 1.48
C GLN A 12 -19.28 6.16 0.29
N ASP A 13 -19.28 6.70 -0.94
CA ASP A 13 -19.17 5.90 -2.16
C ASP A 13 -17.79 5.24 -2.27
N LEU A 14 -16.73 5.99 -1.98
CA LEU A 14 -15.35 5.48 -2.01
C LEU A 14 -15.10 4.39 -0.97
N ILE A 15 -15.62 4.54 0.25
CA ILE A 15 -15.47 3.51 1.29
C ILE A 15 -16.13 2.21 0.85
N GLN A 16 -17.30 2.29 0.21
CA GLN A 16 -18.06 1.13 -0.24
C GLN A 16 -17.47 0.48 -1.51
N ASN A 17 -17.03 1.28 -2.48
CA ASN A 17 -16.84 0.79 -3.85
C ASN A 17 -15.40 0.90 -4.37
N ALA A 18 -14.54 1.74 -3.78
CA ALA A 18 -13.18 1.92 -4.30
C ALA A 18 -12.29 0.72 -4.01
N VAL A 19 -11.85 0.04 -5.08
CA VAL A 19 -10.91 -1.08 -5.01
C VAL A 19 -9.51 -0.63 -4.60
N ALA A 20 -8.90 0.25 -5.40
CA ALA A 20 -7.56 0.77 -5.16
C ALA A 20 -7.39 2.18 -5.74
N TYR A 21 -6.41 2.93 -5.24
CA TYR A 21 -6.00 4.23 -5.76
C TYR A 21 -4.54 4.19 -6.26
N PHE A 22 -4.33 4.50 -7.54
CA PHE A 22 -2.99 4.57 -8.13
C PHE A 22 -2.62 6.02 -8.44
N ASN A 23 -1.63 6.53 -7.71
CA ASN A 23 -1.11 7.87 -7.83
C ASN A 23 0.01 7.93 -8.88
N MET A 24 0.03 9.03 -9.64
CA MET A 24 1.06 9.33 -10.63
C MET A 24 1.47 10.80 -10.53
N ASP A 25 2.41 11.10 -9.63
CA ASP A 25 2.93 12.47 -9.46
C ASP A 25 4.25 12.64 -10.25
N GLY A 26 5.28 11.89 -9.84
CA GLY A 26 6.60 11.89 -10.49
C GLY A 26 6.69 10.89 -11.65
N THR A 27 6.45 11.32 -12.89
CA THR A 27 6.47 10.41 -14.06
C THR A 27 7.64 10.64 -15.02
N ALA A 28 8.34 11.77 -14.88
CA ALA A 28 9.51 12.07 -15.67
C ALA A 28 10.76 11.56 -14.96
N GLY A 29 11.75 11.08 -15.71
CA GLY A 29 13.00 10.55 -15.19
C GLY A 29 13.31 9.16 -15.71
N GLN A 30 14.45 8.61 -15.31
CA GLN A 30 14.96 7.35 -15.86
C GLN A 30 14.79 6.18 -14.90
N PHE A 31 14.77 6.43 -13.59
CA PHE A 31 14.82 5.36 -12.61
C PHE A 31 13.46 5.12 -12.00
N PHE A 32 12.93 3.92 -12.22
CA PHE A 32 11.68 3.51 -11.61
C PHE A 32 11.78 3.49 -10.08
N GLY A 33 10.70 3.89 -9.42
CA GLY A 33 10.50 3.74 -8.00
C GLY A 33 9.00 3.73 -7.67
N ALA A 34 8.66 3.12 -6.53
CA ALA A 34 7.28 3.07 -6.09
C ALA A 34 7.18 3.04 -4.56
N SER A 35 6.05 3.52 -4.06
CA SER A 35 5.58 3.28 -2.70
C SER A 35 4.17 2.69 -2.75
N ALA A 36 3.86 1.71 -1.92
CA ALA A 36 2.54 1.09 -1.93
C ALA A 36 2.21 0.43 -0.59
N VAL A 37 0.95 0.07 -0.39
CA VAL A 37 0.58 -0.90 0.65
C VAL A 37 1.10 -2.30 0.27
N PRO A 38 1.50 -3.13 1.24
CA PRO A 38 2.08 -4.45 0.97
C PRO A 38 1.20 -5.39 0.14
N SER A 39 -0.13 -5.23 0.21
CA SER A 39 -1.09 -6.05 -0.54
C SER A 39 -0.99 -5.89 -2.06
N ILE A 40 -0.33 -4.84 -2.56
CA ILE A 40 -0.18 -4.51 -3.99
C ILE A 40 1.24 -4.87 -4.52
N GLU A 41 2.19 -5.24 -3.65
CA GLU A 41 3.60 -5.43 -4.06
C GLU A 41 3.77 -6.47 -5.17
N ASP A 42 3.08 -7.61 -5.07
CA ASP A 42 3.24 -8.72 -6.03
C ASP A 42 2.81 -8.34 -7.45
N ILE A 43 1.58 -7.81 -7.59
CA ILE A 43 1.05 -7.39 -8.88
C ILE A 43 1.88 -6.24 -9.48
N MET A 44 2.46 -5.39 -8.65
CA MET A 44 3.40 -4.36 -9.10
C MET A 44 4.69 -4.97 -9.68
N PHE A 45 5.26 -5.98 -9.03
CA PHE A 45 6.41 -6.70 -9.57
C PHE A 45 6.09 -7.45 -10.86
N GLU A 46 4.89 -8.03 -10.98
CA GLU A 46 4.45 -8.68 -12.22
C GLU A 46 4.33 -7.67 -13.37
N VAL A 47 3.64 -6.55 -13.16
CA VAL A 47 3.44 -5.53 -14.20
C VAL A 47 4.79 -4.93 -14.64
N THR A 48 5.72 -4.69 -13.71
CA THR A 48 7.05 -4.13 -14.04
C THR A 48 7.92 -5.10 -14.85
N LYS A 49 7.68 -6.42 -14.77
CA LYS A 49 8.37 -7.41 -15.62
C LYS A 49 7.87 -7.41 -17.07
N GLU A 50 6.66 -6.95 -17.32
CA GLU A 50 6.04 -6.94 -18.65
C GLU A 50 6.35 -5.68 -19.47
N ILE A 51 6.83 -4.63 -18.80
CA ILE A 51 7.10 -3.35 -19.43
C ILE A 51 8.57 -3.26 -19.77
N VAL A 52 8.85 -3.11 -21.06
CA VAL A 52 10.20 -2.93 -21.59
C VAL A 52 10.86 -1.72 -20.94
N GLU A 53 12.09 -1.91 -20.48
CA GLU A 53 12.96 -0.83 -19.99
C GLU A 53 13.35 0.09 -21.16
N PRO A 54 12.98 1.39 -21.15
CA PRO A 54 13.23 2.27 -22.28
C PRO A 54 14.70 2.53 -22.61
N ARG A 55 15.61 2.45 -21.63
CA ARG A 55 17.02 2.81 -21.86
C ARG A 55 17.74 1.80 -22.76
N SER A 56 18.14 2.29 -23.94
CA SER A 56 18.93 1.52 -24.91
C SER A 56 20.30 1.08 -24.38
N GLY A 57 20.75 -0.12 -24.76
CA GLY A 57 22.12 -0.59 -24.51
C GLY A 57 22.37 -1.16 -23.11
N GLN A 58 21.33 -1.34 -22.31
CA GLN A 58 21.40 -1.98 -21.00
C GLN A 58 21.21 -3.50 -21.09
N VAL A 59 21.65 -4.21 -20.04
CA VAL A 59 21.39 -5.65 -19.84
C VAL A 59 19.93 -5.90 -19.44
N ALA A 60 19.30 -4.91 -18.77
CA ALA A 60 17.90 -4.98 -18.35
C ALA A 60 16.94 -5.02 -19.55
N THR A 61 15.98 -5.95 -19.53
CA THR A 61 14.97 -6.09 -20.59
C THR A 61 13.62 -5.50 -20.18
N SER A 62 13.36 -5.42 -18.88
CA SER A 62 12.14 -4.87 -18.28
C SER A 62 12.44 -3.84 -17.20
N ILE A 63 11.44 -3.03 -16.83
CA ILE A 63 11.54 -2.11 -15.69
C ILE A 63 11.98 -2.85 -14.43
N TYR A 64 11.44 -4.06 -14.20
CA TYR A 64 11.82 -4.88 -13.06
C TYR A 64 13.30 -5.27 -13.10
N ASP A 65 13.84 -5.65 -14.26
CA ASP A 65 15.25 -6.04 -14.38
C ASP A 65 16.18 -4.88 -14.03
N ASP A 66 15.92 -3.67 -14.53
CA ASP A 66 16.70 -2.48 -14.16
C ASP A 66 16.59 -2.22 -12.65
N TRP A 67 15.38 -2.27 -12.11
CA TRP A 67 15.14 -2.02 -10.70
C TRP A 67 15.84 -3.04 -9.80
N TYR A 68 15.86 -4.32 -10.20
CA TYR A 68 16.57 -5.42 -9.54
C TYR A 68 18.09 -5.22 -9.58
N ILE A 69 18.65 -4.88 -10.76
CA ILE A 69 20.08 -4.62 -10.92
C ILE A 69 20.50 -3.43 -10.04
N ARG A 70 19.72 -2.35 -10.03
CA ARG A 70 19.95 -1.17 -9.18
C ARG A 70 19.74 -1.44 -7.68
N SER A 71 19.08 -2.54 -7.34
CA SER A 71 18.90 -3.02 -5.96
C SER A 71 19.96 -4.06 -5.58
N ASP A 72 21.16 -3.95 -6.15
CA ASP A 72 22.28 -4.88 -5.94
C ASP A 72 21.93 -6.35 -6.22
N ASN A 73 21.08 -6.58 -7.22
CA ASN A 73 20.53 -7.91 -7.55
C ASN A 73 19.75 -8.55 -6.39
N ASN A 74 18.95 -7.75 -5.68
CA ASN A 74 17.98 -8.22 -4.70
C ASN A 74 16.56 -7.80 -5.11
N THR A 75 15.55 -8.46 -4.54
CA THR A 75 14.15 -8.03 -4.68
C THR A 75 14.05 -6.55 -4.32
N PRO A 76 13.59 -5.69 -5.25
CA PRO A 76 13.57 -4.27 -4.99
C PRO A 76 12.64 -3.88 -3.84
N ALA A 77 13.05 -2.90 -3.04
CA ALA A 77 12.23 -2.41 -1.95
C ALA A 77 11.14 -1.47 -2.48
N ILE A 78 9.88 -1.74 -2.10
CA ILE A 78 8.76 -0.81 -2.27
C ILE A 78 8.67 0.08 -1.04
N GLY A 79 8.61 1.39 -1.26
CA GLY A 79 8.48 2.37 -0.20
C GLY A 79 7.13 2.31 0.51
N TYR A 80 7.05 2.89 1.70
CA TYR A 80 5.81 3.04 2.44
C TYR A 80 5.12 4.37 2.12
N LEU A 81 3.79 4.35 2.10
CA LEU A 81 2.99 5.55 1.86
C LEU A 81 2.87 6.40 3.14
N GLY A 82 3.63 7.51 3.15
CA GLY A 82 3.49 8.58 4.12
C GLY A 82 2.53 9.64 3.59
N SER A 83 2.97 10.88 3.44
CA SER A 83 2.20 11.88 2.72
C SER A 83 3.04 12.46 1.58
N GLY A 84 2.69 13.63 1.06
CA GLY A 84 3.45 14.30 0.02
C GLY A 84 2.85 14.17 -1.38
N SER A 85 1.77 13.40 -1.55
CA SER A 85 0.94 13.42 -2.75
C SER A 85 -0.52 13.02 -2.45
N ASP A 86 -1.32 12.91 -3.51
CA ASP A 86 -2.79 12.82 -3.46
C ASP A 86 -3.34 11.47 -2.98
N TYR A 87 -2.50 10.45 -2.79
CA TYR A 87 -2.90 9.19 -2.17
C TYR A 87 -3.25 9.31 -0.68
N THR A 88 -2.81 10.37 -0.01
CA THR A 88 -2.98 10.59 1.44
C THR A 88 -4.42 10.37 1.93
N PRO A 89 -5.46 11.06 1.41
CA PRO A 89 -6.84 10.84 1.84
C PRO A 89 -7.37 9.42 1.55
N PHE A 90 -6.91 8.79 0.47
CA PHE A 90 -7.35 7.46 0.10
C PHE A 90 -6.87 6.42 1.12
N ILE A 91 -5.57 6.33 1.36
CA ILE A 91 -5.04 5.33 2.30
C ILE A 91 -5.27 5.71 3.76
N GLN A 92 -4.88 6.92 4.18
CA GLN A 92 -4.83 7.24 5.61
C GLN A 92 -6.15 7.68 6.20
N HIS A 93 -7.04 8.25 5.39
CA HIS A 93 -8.35 8.71 5.86
C HIS A 93 -9.46 7.71 5.55
N LEU A 94 -9.50 7.17 4.33
CA LEU A 94 -10.57 6.27 3.90
C LEU A 94 -10.22 4.78 3.99
N GLY A 95 -8.95 4.42 4.11
CA GLY A 95 -8.52 3.01 4.17
C GLY A 95 -8.53 2.32 2.82
N ILE A 96 -8.24 3.05 1.74
CA ILE A 96 -8.20 2.56 0.36
C ILE A 96 -6.79 2.13 0.01
N ALA A 97 -6.63 0.86 -0.37
CA ALA A 97 -5.36 0.30 -0.81
C ALA A 97 -4.77 1.18 -1.92
N SER A 98 -3.55 1.67 -1.74
CA SER A 98 -2.99 2.71 -2.58
C SER A 98 -1.57 2.40 -3.03
N ALA A 99 -1.16 2.97 -4.15
CA ALA A 99 0.22 3.02 -4.59
C ALA A 99 0.57 4.38 -5.22
N ASP A 100 1.82 4.76 -5.14
CA ASP A 100 2.44 5.88 -5.84
C ASP A 100 3.55 5.34 -6.73
N ILE A 101 3.40 5.56 -8.03
CA ILE A 101 4.15 4.85 -9.07
C ILE A 101 4.77 5.88 -9.99
N GLY A 102 6.08 5.77 -10.22
CA GLY A 102 6.77 6.81 -10.95
C GLY A 102 8.18 6.51 -11.39
N PHE A 103 8.74 7.50 -12.07
CA PHE A 103 10.16 7.57 -12.41
C PHE A 103 10.75 8.81 -11.76
N GLY A 104 11.99 8.68 -11.30
CA GLY A 104 12.76 9.75 -10.70
C GLY A 104 13.92 10.20 -11.58
N TYR A 105 14.31 11.46 -11.40
CA TYR A 105 15.56 12.04 -11.89
C TYR A 105 16.33 12.69 -10.73
N PRO A 106 17.67 12.84 -10.85
CA PRO A 106 18.46 13.55 -9.85
C PRO A 106 17.95 14.98 -9.57
N THR A 107 18.08 15.42 -8.34
CA THR A 107 17.53 16.69 -7.83
C THR A 107 17.96 17.94 -8.61
N GLY A 108 17.14 18.99 -8.60
CA GLY A 108 17.51 20.32 -9.11
C GLY A 108 16.40 21.06 -9.86
N LEU A 109 15.38 20.34 -10.34
CA LEU A 109 14.23 20.94 -11.05
C LEU A 109 13.00 21.13 -10.16
N TYR A 110 12.85 20.33 -9.12
CA TYR A 110 11.66 20.30 -8.26
C TYR A 110 11.26 21.68 -7.74
N HIS A 111 9.97 22.02 -7.90
CA HIS A 111 9.38 23.31 -7.48
C HIS A 111 10.15 24.55 -7.96
N SER A 112 10.82 24.47 -9.12
CA SER A 112 11.56 25.58 -9.71
C SER A 112 11.00 25.99 -11.07
N ALA A 113 11.35 27.18 -11.54
CA ALA A 113 11.04 27.64 -12.90
C ALA A 113 11.72 26.80 -14.01
N TYR A 114 12.69 25.94 -13.64
CA TYR A 114 13.37 25.05 -14.57
C TYR A 114 12.60 23.74 -14.82
N ALA A 115 11.56 23.44 -14.04
CA ALA A 115 10.63 22.34 -14.32
C ALA A 115 9.69 22.74 -15.46
N ASN A 116 10.17 22.62 -16.69
CA ASN A 116 9.44 23.01 -17.90
C ASN A 116 9.70 22.01 -19.04
N LEU A 117 9.00 22.17 -20.16
CA LEU A 117 9.09 21.24 -21.30
C LEU A 117 10.51 21.13 -21.88
N ASP A 118 11.32 22.18 -21.79
CA ASP A 118 12.71 22.14 -22.28
C ASP A 118 13.57 21.20 -21.42
N SER A 119 13.30 21.06 -20.12
CA SER A 119 14.03 20.13 -19.25
C SER A 119 13.80 18.65 -19.60
N LEU A 120 12.68 18.31 -20.27
CA LEU A 120 12.35 16.94 -20.65
C LEU A 120 13.35 16.35 -21.63
N LYS A 121 14.01 17.18 -22.45
CA LYS A 121 15.08 16.72 -23.35
C LYS A 121 16.30 16.17 -22.61
N PHE A 122 16.39 16.39 -21.29
CA PHE A 122 17.45 15.87 -20.43
C PHE A 122 16.94 14.77 -19.49
N VAL A 123 15.74 14.92 -18.93
CA VAL A 123 15.23 13.98 -17.92
C VAL A 123 14.48 12.78 -18.50
N ASP A 124 13.81 12.94 -19.63
CA ASP A 124 13.13 11.85 -20.35
C ASP A 124 13.10 12.13 -21.87
N PRO A 125 14.25 12.05 -22.56
CA PRO A 125 14.31 12.32 -23.99
C PRO A 125 13.40 11.36 -24.77
N GLY A 126 12.47 11.91 -25.54
CA GLY A 126 11.50 11.09 -26.30
C GLY A 126 10.27 10.65 -25.52
N TYR A 127 10.10 11.10 -24.26
CA TYR A 127 8.94 10.78 -23.40
C TYR A 127 8.79 9.28 -23.13
N GLU A 128 9.88 8.51 -23.21
CA GLU A 128 9.81 7.06 -23.22
C GLU A 128 9.44 6.49 -21.84
N HIS A 129 9.98 7.07 -20.76
CA HIS A 129 9.66 6.63 -19.38
C HIS A 129 8.30 7.14 -18.93
N GLN A 130 7.88 8.34 -19.35
CA GLN A 130 6.50 8.78 -19.17
C GLN A 130 5.51 7.84 -19.88
N GLY A 131 5.83 7.40 -21.09
CA GLY A 131 5.08 6.38 -21.80
C GLY A 131 5.07 5.03 -21.07
N ALA A 132 6.18 4.64 -20.45
CA ALA A 132 6.28 3.44 -19.63
C ALA A 132 5.45 3.54 -18.34
N ALA A 133 5.46 4.68 -17.65
CA ALA A 133 4.62 4.95 -16.48
C ALA A 133 3.12 4.88 -16.82
N ALA A 134 2.72 5.48 -17.95
CA ALA A 134 1.34 5.40 -18.43
C ALA A 134 0.91 3.95 -18.70
N LYS A 135 1.78 3.14 -19.34
CA LYS A 135 1.52 1.71 -19.53
C LYS A 135 1.42 0.96 -18.21
N MET A 136 2.29 1.28 -17.25
CA MET A 136 2.30 0.63 -15.94
C MET A 136 1.01 0.86 -15.17
N VAL A 137 0.62 2.11 -14.98
CA VAL A 137 -0.60 2.41 -14.24
C VAL A 137 -1.84 1.99 -15.02
N GLY A 138 -1.82 2.06 -16.35
CA GLY A 138 -2.86 1.50 -17.21
C GLY A 138 -3.04 -0.01 -17.03
N LEU A 139 -1.95 -0.78 -17.03
CA LEU A 139 -1.99 -2.23 -16.81
C LEU A 139 -2.44 -2.58 -15.39
N MET A 140 -1.94 -1.87 -14.37
CA MET A 140 -2.41 -2.00 -13.00
C MET A 140 -3.92 -1.78 -12.92
N ALA A 141 -4.42 -0.66 -13.45
CA ALA A 141 -5.85 -0.34 -13.45
C ALA A 141 -6.66 -1.41 -14.19
N LEU A 142 -6.21 -1.87 -15.36
CA LEU A 142 -6.88 -2.92 -16.13
C LEU A 142 -6.95 -4.24 -15.36
N ARG A 143 -5.86 -4.66 -14.70
CA ARG A 143 -5.86 -5.92 -13.93
C ARG A 143 -6.81 -5.84 -12.75
N PHE A 144 -6.80 -4.76 -11.98
CA PHE A 144 -7.73 -4.60 -10.87
C PHE A 144 -9.19 -4.46 -11.32
N ALA A 145 -9.45 -3.81 -12.46
CA ALA A 145 -10.80 -3.59 -12.95
C ALA A 145 -11.43 -4.81 -13.65
N ASN A 146 -10.62 -5.78 -14.10
CA ASN A 146 -11.10 -6.92 -14.89
C ASN A 146 -10.79 -8.28 -14.26
N ALA A 147 -10.19 -8.33 -13.07
CA ALA A 147 -9.91 -9.61 -12.42
C ALA A 147 -11.18 -10.23 -11.84
N ASP A 148 -11.34 -11.54 -12.01
CA ASP A 148 -12.40 -12.31 -11.35
C ASP A 148 -12.25 -12.26 -9.83
N VAL A 149 -11.00 -12.27 -9.34
CA VAL A 149 -10.64 -12.00 -7.95
C VAL A 149 -9.59 -10.89 -7.88
N LEU A 150 -9.82 -9.90 -7.01
CA LEU A 150 -8.92 -8.77 -6.82
C LEU A 150 -7.49 -9.26 -6.48
N PRO A 151 -6.46 -8.82 -7.21
CA PRO A 151 -5.09 -9.35 -7.09
C PRO A 151 -4.34 -8.76 -5.88
N PHE A 152 -4.98 -8.78 -4.70
CA PHE A 152 -4.38 -8.39 -3.43
C PHE A 152 -3.75 -9.57 -2.71
N ARG A 153 -2.60 -9.36 -2.07
CA ARG A 153 -1.93 -10.35 -1.20
C ARG A 153 -1.83 -9.85 0.23
N TYR A 154 -2.94 -9.84 0.94
CA TYR A 154 -2.97 -9.36 2.32
C TYR A 154 -2.23 -10.28 3.29
N SER A 155 -2.03 -11.56 3.00
CA SER A 155 -1.20 -12.43 3.84
C SER A 155 0.24 -11.92 3.97
N LYS A 156 0.80 -11.34 2.89
CA LYS A 156 2.11 -10.65 2.89
C LYS A 156 2.08 -9.35 3.68
N TYR A 157 0.94 -8.66 3.68
CA TYR A 157 0.74 -7.48 4.51
C TYR A 157 0.71 -7.85 5.99
N ALA A 158 0.00 -8.92 6.37
CA ALA A 158 0.02 -9.43 7.72
C ALA A 158 1.45 -9.82 8.15
N ASP A 159 2.23 -10.45 7.27
CA ASP A 159 3.66 -10.70 7.51
C ASP A 159 4.46 -9.43 7.77
N ARG A 160 4.23 -8.37 6.98
CA ARG A 160 4.87 -7.07 7.20
C ARG A 160 4.51 -6.48 8.56
N VAL A 161 3.23 -6.55 8.96
CA VAL A 161 2.78 -6.05 10.28
C VAL A 161 3.39 -6.86 11.43
N ILE A 162 3.49 -8.18 11.30
CA ILE A 162 4.16 -9.04 12.28
C ILE A 162 5.63 -8.63 12.42
N GLN A 163 6.33 -8.43 11.31
CA GLN A 163 7.73 -7.99 11.35
C GLN A 163 7.86 -6.62 12.00
N LEU A 164 7.01 -5.65 11.62
CA LEU A 164 7.01 -4.32 12.22
C LEU A 164 6.79 -4.39 13.73
N LEU A 165 5.86 -5.21 14.22
CA LEU A 165 5.61 -5.39 15.66
C LEU A 165 6.79 -6.03 16.38
N ARG A 166 7.46 -7.01 15.74
CA ARG A 166 8.67 -7.63 16.29
C ARG A 166 9.82 -6.64 16.39
N ASP A 167 10.08 -5.89 15.31
CA ASP A 167 11.09 -4.83 15.30
C ASP A 167 10.78 -3.77 16.36
N PHE A 168 9.49 -3.42 16.53
CA PHE A 168 9.04 -2.50 17.56
C PHE A 168 9.27 -3.06 18.98
N ASN A 169 9.13 -4.36 19.17
CA ASN A 169 9.36 -5.03 20.46
C ASN A 169 10.84 -5.04 20.88
N GLU A 170 11.76 -4.87 19.92
CA GLU A 170 13.19 -4.69 20.22
C GLU A 170 13.51 -3.27 20.71
N THR A 171 12.55 -2.34 20.60
CA THR A 171 12.67 -0.98 21.12
C THR A 171 12.13 -0.85 22.55
N TYR A 172 12.24 0.34 23.15
CA TYR A 172 11.65 0.59 24.47
C TYR A 172 10.12 0.58 24.37
N THR A 173 9.45 -0.32 25.10
CA THR A 173 7.98 -0.48 25.08
C THR A 173 7.31 -0.14 26.42
N PHE A 174 7.97 0.63 27.29
CA PHE A 174 7.53 0.88 28.68
C PHE A 174 7.30 -0.40 29.51
N GLY A 175 7.87 -1.54 29.11
CA GLY A 175 7.62 -2.86 29.70
C GLY A 175 6.21 -3.39 29.42
N VAL A 176 5.58 -2.95 28.33
CA VAL A 176 4.30 -3.50 27.84
C VAL A 176 4.60 -4.68 26.91
N ASP A 177 3.89 -5.78 27.11
CA ASP A 177 4.02 -6.99 26.31
C ASP A 177 3.24 -6.84 24.99
N LEU A 178 3.91 -7.10 23.86
CA LEU A 178 3.33 -7.05 22.52
C LEU A 178 2.87 -8.43 22.03
N SER A 179 3.04 -9.50 22.81
CA SER A 179 2.73 -10.87 22.39
C SER A 179 1.29 -11.04 21.94
N GLU A 180 0.31 -10.49 22.68
CA GLU A 180 -1.11 -10.61 22.29
C GLU A 180 -1.43 -9.97 20.93
N VAL A 181 -0.87 -8.80 20.62
CA VAL A 181 -1.12 -8.13 19.34
C VAL A 181 -0.36 -8.82 18.20
N ILE A 182 0.83 -9.37 18.49
CA ILE A 182 1.58 -10.21 17.54
C ILE A 182 0.81 -11.50 17.23
N ASP A 183 0.23 -12.16 18.24
CA ASP A 183 -0.57 -13.37 18.06
C ASP A 183 -1.84 -13.06 17.25
N GLN A 184 -2.48 -11.92 17.49
CA GLN A 184 -3.61 -11.48 16.67
C GLN A 184 -3.20 -11.19 15.22
N ALA A 185 -2.02 -10.60 14.98
CA ALA A 185 -1.49 -10.41 13.63
C ALA A 185 -1.20 -11.75 12.93
N GLN A 186 -0.73 -12.76 13.67
CA GLN A 186 -0.58 -14.13 13.16
C GLN A 186 -1.92 -14.78 12.83
N ALA A 187 -2.94 -14.61 13.67
CA ALA A 187 -4.29 -15.10 13.39
C ALA A 187 -4.86 -14.45 12.13
N TRP A 188 -4.63 -13.15 11.94
CA TRP A 188 -5.01 -12.43 10.70
C TRP A 188 -4.31 -13.02 9.47
N LYS A 189 -2.99 -13.25 9.56
CA LYS A 189 -2.23 -13.90 8.49
C LYS A 189 -2.81 -15.27 8.13
N LEU A 190 -3.08 -16.12 9.13
CA LEU A 190 -3.60 -17.47 8.90
C LEU A 190 -4.97 -17.45 8.21
N ALA A 191 -5.87 -16.56 8.64
CA ALA A 191 -7.17 -16.37 8.00
C ALA A 191 -7.02 -15.94 6.53
N LEU A 192 -6.12 -14.99 6.26
CA LEU A 192 -5.83 -14.53 4.90
C LEU A 192 -5.17 -15.59 4.03
N THR A 193 -4.25 -16.40 4.58
CA THR A 193 -3.69 -17.54 3.86
C THR A 193 -4.76 -18.56 3.50
N SER A 194 -5.74 -18.81 4.38
CA SER A 194 -6.87 -19.68 4.07
C SER A 194 -7.73 -19.12 2.94
N LEU A 195 -8.06 -17.82 3.00
CA LEU A 195 -8.82 -17.10 1.97
C LEU A 195 -8.08 -17.13 0.62
N GLU A 196 -6.79 -16.78 0.60
CA GLU A 196 -5.97 -16.79 -0.62
C GLU A 196 -5.81 -18.19 -1.21
N ASN A 197 -5.69 -19.24 -0.38
CA ASN A 197 -5.68 -20.62 -0.88
C ASN A 197 -7.03 -21.04 -1.48
N GLN A 198 -8.16 -20.55 -0.93
CA GLN A 198 -9.47 -20.81 -1.51
C GLN A 198 -9.61 -20.11 -2.87
N VAL A 199 -9.11 -18.88 -2.98
CA VAL A 199 -9.01 -18.16 -4.26
C VAL A 199 -8.23 -19.00 -5.26
N ASP A 200 -7.02 -19.45 -4.92
CA ASP A 200 -6.17 -20.24 -5.80
C ASP A 200 -6.86 -21.52 -6.30
N ASN A 201 -7.72 -22.14 -5.47
CA ASN A 201 -8.52 -23.29 -5.88
C ASN A 201 -9.67 -22.91 -6.83
N LEU A 202 -10.39 -21.83 -6.55
CA LEU A 202 -11.53 -21.36 -7.36
C LEU A 202 -11.11 -20.84 -8.74
N ILE A 203 -9.89 -20.33 -8.88
CA ILE A 203 -9.37 -19.82 -10.15
C ILE A 203 -8.37 -20.78 -10.82
N SER A 204 -8.28 -22.02 -10.32
CA SER A 204 -7.34 -23.02 -10.85
C SER A 204 -7.72 -23.50 -12.26
N ASP A 205 -8.98 -23.36 -12.63
CA ASP A 205 -9.57 -23.60 -13.95
C ASP A 205 -10.44 -22.41 -14.40
N GLU A 206 -11.31 -22.61 -15.39
CA GLU A 206 -12.19 -21.54 -15.87
C GLU A 206 -13.28 -21.23 -14.85
N VAL A 207 -13.39 -19.96 -14.43
CA VAL A 207 -14.44 -19.51 -13.50
C VAL A 207 -15.83 -19.89 -14.01
N HIS A 208 -16.59 -20.58 -13.16
CA HIS A 208 -17.94 -21.05 -13.45
C HIS A 208 -19.01 -20.15 -12.80
N LEU A 209 -20.18 -20.06 -13.43
CA LEU A 209 -21.31 -19.27 -12.90
C LEU A 209 -21.76 -19.66 -11.49
N SER A 210 -21.52 -20.92 -11.09
CA SER A 210 -21.80 -21.40 -9.74
C SER A 210 -20.91 -20.78 -8.67
N GLU A 211 -19.77 -20.22 -9.05
CA GLU A 211 -18.76 -19.66 -8.13
C GLU A 211 -18.90 -18.15 -7.97
N CYS A 212 -19.74 -17.49 -8.78
CA CYS A 212 -19.88 -16.03 -8.75
C CYS A 212 -20.27 -15.47 -7.38
N GLU A 213 -21.11 -16.17 -6.60
CA GLU A 213 -21.48 -15.73 -5.26
C GLU A 213 -20.30 -15.79 -4.29
N ASP A 214 -19.50 -16.85 -4.36
CA ASP A 214 -18.33 -17.02 -3.51
C ASP A 214 -17.22 -16.01 -3.89
N LEU A 215 -16.99 -15.82 -5.19
CA LEU A 215 -16.05 -14.81 -5.69
C LEU A 215 -16.46 -13.39 -5.28
N GLN A 216 -17.77 -13.08 -5.29
CA GLN A 216 -18.27 -11.80 -4.80
C GLN A 216 -17.97 -11.62 -3.30
N LYS A 217 -18.28 -12.60 -2.46
CA LYS A 217 -18.00 -12.55 -1.02
C LYS A 217 -16.50 -12.38 -0.74
N ILE A 218 -15.66 -13.10 -1.48
CA ILE A 218 -14.21 -12.99 -1.38
C ILE A 218 -13.74 -11.59 -1.77
N ASN A 219 -14.20 -11.04 -2.90
CA ASN A 219 -13.82 -9.70 -3.34
C ASN A 219 -14.27 -8.60 -2.37
N GLU A 220 -15.47 -8.72 -1.81
CA GLU A 220 -15.96 -7.84 -0.74
C GLU A 220 -15.05 -7.91 0.49
N ALA A 221 -14.65 -9.11 0.90
CA ALA A 221 -13.74 -9.29 2.03
C ALA A 221 -12.32 -8.75 1.76
N LEU A 222 -11.79 -8.91 0.54
CA LEU A 222 -10.51 -8.35 0.11
C LEU A 222 -10.54 -6.81 0.09
N LEU A 223 -11.62 -6.21 -0.40
CA LEU A 223 -11.81 -4.75 -0.38
C LEU A 223 -11.89 -4.22 1.06
N GLN A 224 -12.57 -4.95 1.93
CA GLN A 224 -12.77 -4.57 3.32
C GLN A 224 -11.50 -4.72 4.19
N GLN A 225 -10.49 -5.49 3.78
CA GLN A 225 -9.26 -5.70 4.56
C GLN A 225 -8.55 -4.37 4.91
N GLU A 226 -8.27 -3.51 3.93
CA GLU A 226 -7.60 -2.22 4.20
C GLU A 226 -8.49 -1.28 5.03
N ARG A 227 -9.82 -1.31 4.81
CA ARG A 227 -10.79 -0.53 5.60
C ARG A 227 -10.77 -0.92 7.07
N ASN A 228 -10.65 -2.22 7.37
CA ASN A 228 -10.59 -2.74 8.74
C ASN A 228 -9.36 -2.24 9.51
N LEU A 229 -8.31 -1.82 8.81
CA LEU A 229 -7.12 -1.21 9.40
C LEU A 229 -7.30 0.26 9.77
N THR A 230 -8.50 0.83 9.54
CA THR A 230 -8.84 2.21 9.94
C THR A 230 -9.71 2.26 11.18
N ARG A 231 -9.72 3.43 11.84
CA ARG A 231 -10.50 3.68 13.04
C ARG A 231 -11.12 5.07 13.01
N SER A 232 -12.42 5.15 13.29
CA SER A 232 -13.19 6.39 13.19
C SER A 232 -12.69 7.49 14.14
N GLN A 233 -12.15 7.11 15.30
CA GLN A 233 -11.54 8.05 16.24
C GLN A 233 -10.22 8.68 15.74
N GLY A 234 -9.58 8.06 14.74
CA GLY A 234 -8.29 8.49 14.24
C GLY A 234 -7.12 8.32 15.21
N LEU A 235 -5.98 8.91 14.85
CA LEU A 235 -4.79 8.94 15.69
C LEU A 235 -4.91 10.00 16.81
N PRO A 236 -4.29 9.77 17.99
CA PRO A 236 -4.25 10.77 19.06
C PRO A 236 -3.70 12.12 18.57
N GLY A 237 -4.45 13.21 18.81
CA GLY A 237 -4.10 14.56 18.38
C GLY A 237 -4.15 14.80 16.86
N ARG A 238 -4.52 13.78 16.08
CA ARG A 238 -4.39 13.73 14.61
C ARG A 238 -5.57 12.94 14.01
N THR A 239 -6.78 13.26 14.46
CA THR A 239 -8.00 12.46 14.21
C THR A 239 -8.38 12.30 12.75
N TRP A 240 -7.87 13.17 11.86
CA TRP A 240 -8.05 13.02 10.43
C TRP A 240 -7.31 11.80 9.85
N TYR A 241 -6.17 11.41 10.42
CA TYR A 241 -5.48 10.17 10.05
C TYR A 241 -6.12 9.02 10.80
N LYS A 242 -6.75 8.09 10.07
CA LYS A 242 -7.54 6.98 10.62
C LYS A 242 -6.87 5.63 10.51
N HIS A 243 -5.91 5.48 9.62
CA HIS A 243 -5.22 4.21 9.38
C HIS A 243 -4.24 3.87 10.51
N GLN A 244 -4.31 2.64 11.03
CA GLN A 244 -3.58 2.19 12.23
C GLN A 244 -2.19 1.62 11.93
N ILE A 245 -1.91 1.22 10.68
CA ILE A 245 -0.56 0.78 10.26
C ILE A 245 0.28 1.91 9.66
N TRP A 246 -0.30 2.76 8.79
CA TRP A 246 0.43 3.80 8.07
C TRP A 246 -0.15 5.19 8.34
N ALA A 247 0.72 6.15 8.62
CA ALA A 247 0.43 7.58 8.54
C ALA A 247 1.74 8.34 8.30
N PRO A 248 1.72 9.61 7.86
CA PRO A 248 2.93 10.43 7.93
C PRO A 248 3.39 10.55 9.38
N GLY A 249 4.70 10.61 9.61
CA GLY A 249 5.23 10.88 10.94
C GLY A 249 4.86 12.28 11.41
N ARG A 250 4.71 12.46 12.73
CA ARG A 250 4.32 13.76 13.30
C ARG A 250 5.37 14.83 13.01
N ASP A 251 6.64 14.47 13.15
CA ASP A 251 7.78 15.39 13.07
C ASP A 251 8.72 15.11 11.88
N THR A 252 8.41 14.09 11.06
CA THR A 252 9.21 13.70 9.87
C THR A 252 8.58 14.13 8.54
N GLY A 253 7.51 14.92 8.60
CA GLY A 253 6.83 15.46 7.44
C GLY A 253 6.18 14.38 6.58
N TYR A 254 6.61 14.25 5.32
CA TYR A 254 6.02 13.33 4.35
C TYR A 254 6.44 11.87 4.55
N ALA A 255 7.46 11.58 5.34
CA ALA A 255 7.92 10.22 5.55
C ALA A 255 6.83 9.37 6.23
N ALA A 256 6.63 8.16 5.72
CA ALA A 256 5.74 7.19 6.36
C ALA A 256 6.27 6.82 7.75
N GLN A 257 5.35 6.77 8.71
CA GLN A 257 5.56 6.22 10.03
C GLN A 257 4.73 4.93 10.15
N PRO A 258 5.38 3.76 10.13
CA PRO A 258 4.72 2.51 10.49
C PRO A 258 4.29 2.54 11.96
N LEU A 259 3.14 1.93 12.25
CA LEU A 259 2.55 1.83 13.60
C LEU A 259 2.48 3.21 14.30
N PRO A 260 1.86 4.22 13.68
CA PRO A 260 2.01 5.63 14.06
C PRO A 260 1.54 5.94 15.48
N ALA A 261 0.46 5.31 15.96
CA ALA A 261 -0.02 5.53 17.33
C ALA A 261 0.98 5.03 18.38
N LEU A 262 1.63 3.88 18.15
CA LEU A 262 2.68 3.35 19.04
C LEU A 262 3.90 4.26 19.05
N LYS A 263 4.31 4.73 17.85
CA LYS A 263 5.43 5.67 17.75
C LYS A 263 5.15 6.98 18.48
N GLN A 264 3.98 7.59 18.27
CA GLN A 264 3.60 8.82 18.94
C GLN A 264 3.59 8.68 20.46
N ALA A 265 3.07 7.57 20.98
CA ALA A 265 3.07 7.32 22.42
C ALA A 265 4.49 7.21 23.01
N LEU A 266 5.47 6.70 22.25
CA LEU A 266 6.87 6.74 22.66
C LEU A 266 7.46 8.14 22.64
N GLU A 267 7.17 8.92 21.59
CA GLU A 267 7.62 10.31 21.48
C GLU A 267 7.03 11.20 22.57
N ASP A 268 5.82 10.89 23.02
CA ASP A 268 5.10 11.59 24.09
C ASP A 268 5.40 11.04 25.50
N ASP A 269 6.28 10.04 25.61
CA ASP A 269 6.62 9.35 26.88
C ASP A 269 5.37 8.86 27.65
N SER A 270 4.34 8.42 26.91
CA SER A 270 3.01 8.08 27.46
C SER A 270 2.75 6.57 27.42
N LYS A 271 3.05 5.89 28.52
CA LYS A 271 2.70 4.46 28.70
C LYS A 271 1.20 4.19 28.58
N GLU A 272 0.36 5.15 28.98
CA GLU A 272 -1.09 5.02 28.90
C GLU A 272 -1.57 5.01 27.44
N ASP A 273 -1.08 5.94 26.63
CA ASP A 273 -1.44 6.00 25.20
C ASP A 273 -0.83 4.84 24.42
N PHE A 274 0.34 4.35 24.83
CA PHE A 274 0.95 3.15 24.25
C PHE A 274 0.04 1.93 24.42
N LYS A 275 -0.49 1.72 25.64
CA LYS A 275 -1.46 0.63 25.89
C LYS A 275 -2.75 0.79 25.09
N LYS A 276 -3.29 2.01 25.01
CA LYS A 276 -4.49 2.28 24.20
C LYS A 276 -4.25 1.99 22.72
N ALA A 277 -3.10 2.40 22.18
CA ALA A 277 -2.72 2.17 20.80
C ALA A 277 -2.62 0.66 20.48
N ILE A 278 -2.07 -0.16 21.39
CA ILE A 278 -2.06 -1.63 21.23
C ILE A 278 -3.47 -2.18 21.15
N GLU A 279 -4.36 -1.81 22.08
CA GLU A 279 -5.73 -2.34 22.09
C GLU A 279 -6.52 -1.96 20.83
N VAL A 280 -6.35 -0.71 20.36
CA VAL A 280 -6.98 -0.24 19.12
C VAL A 280 -6.45 -1.01 17.90
N LEU A 281 -5.14 -1.22 17.82
CA LEU A 281 -4.51 -2.00 16.75
C LEU A 281 -4.95 -3.47 16.79
N LYS A 282 -4.94 -4.10 17.98
CA LYS A 282 -5.39 -5.48 18.19
C LYS A 282 -6.83 -5.65 17.72
N GLN A 283 -7.72 -4.70 18.02
CA GLN A 283 -9.09 -4.73 17.52
C GLN A 283 -9.15 -4.60 15.99
N ALA A 284 -8.30 -3.76 15.36
CA ALA A 284 -8.26 -3.61 13.90
C ALA A 284 -7.89 -4.92 13.20
N LEU A 285 -6.87 -5.58 13.72
CA LEU A 285 -6.42 -6.88 13.23
C LEU A 285 -7.48 -7.96 13.48
N LYS A 286 -8.20 -7.91 14.61
CA LYS A 286 -9.30 -8.85 14.90
C LYS A 286 -10.47 -8.71 13.92
N ASP A 287 -10.89 -7.49 13.62
CA ASP A 287 -11.97 -7.24 12.65
C ASP A 287 -11.57 -7.68 11.24
N ALA A 288 -10.31 -7.43 10.86
CA ALA A 288 -9.74 -7.90 9.59
C ALA A 288 -9.69 -9.44 9.51
N THR A 289 -9.31 -10.10 10.62
CA THR A 289 -9.34 -11.57 10.76
C THR A 289 -10.76 -12.12 10.59
N GLN A 290 -11.75 -11.52 11.27
CA GLN A 290 -13.14 -11.94 11.18
C GLN A 290 -13.66 -11.81 9.75
N THR A 291 -13.35 -10.70 9.08
CA THR A 291 -13.74 -10.45 7.68
C THR A 291 -13.18 -11.53 6.75
N ALA A 292 -11.91 -11.92 6.94
CA ALA A 292 -11.31 -12.97 6.13
C ALA A 292 -11.94 -14.35 6.38
N ASN A 293 -12.22 -14.70 7.64
CA ASN A 293 -12.86 -15.97 7.99
C ASN A 293 -14.30 -16.07 7.44
N GLN A 294 -15.08 -14.99 7.52
CA GLN A 294 -16.47 -15.00 7.06
C GLN A 294 -16.61 -15.18 5.55
N ALA A 295 -15.57 -14.87 4.78
CA ALA A 295 -15.57 -15.08 3.33
C ALA A 295 -15.28 -16.52 2.91
N VAL A 296 -14.80 -17.35 3.84
CA VAL A 296 -14.47 -18.78 3.60
C VAL A 296 -15.43 -19.75 4.31
N GLU A 297 -16.38 -19.24 5.08
CA GLU A 297 -17.44 -19.99 5.79
C GLU A 297 -18.67 -20.21 4.91
#